data_AF-A0A3D2RGP8-F1
#
_entry.id   AF-A0A3D2RGP8-F1
#
_cell.length_a   1.000
_cell.length_b   1.000
_cell.length_c   1.000
_cell.angle_alpha   90.00
_cell.angle_beta   90.00
_cell.angle_gamma   90.00
#
_symmetry.space_group_name_H-M   'P 1'
#
loop_
_entity.id
_entity.type
_entity.pdbx_description
1 polymer ?
#
loop_
_entity_poly.entity_id
_entity_poly.type
_entity_poly.pdbx_seq_one_letter_code
_entity_poly.pdbx_strand_id
1 'polypeptide(L)'
;MADQRPNIILLMDDQHRWDTMGCVNPLVKTPTLDRLAESGTRLDQAVCQAPACVPSRYSMMLGLYPSQIGVRTNGECLPDEILPYRTPRWGSATKEGGWITNQVIDLKVFRVPHISVLIPNSTASRLPPPLSSPLQKRDIQRTQLSRKRA
;
A
#
# COMPACT_ATOMS: atom_id res chain seq x y z
N MET A 1 -13.18 26.51 8.08
CA MET A 1 -13.23 25.04 7.86
C MET A 1 -11.79 24.60 7.73
N ALA A 2 -11.32 23.70 8.58
CA ALA A 2 -9.92 23.34 8.57
C ALA A 2 -9.53 22.78 7.19
N ASP A 3 -8.27 23.01 6.82
CA ASP A 3 -7.62 22.65 5.56
C ASP A 3 -7.43 21.11 5.45
N GLN A 4 -8.56 20.39 5.39
CA GLN A 4 -8.68 19.02 5.92
C GLN A 4 -8.54 17.98 4.81
N ARG A 5 -7.35 17.88 4.22
CA ARG A 5 -7.00 16.67 3.46
C ARG A 5 -6.68 15.56 4.46
N PRO A 6 -7.50 14.49 4.59
CA PRO A 6 -7.22 13.44 5.54
C PRO A 6 -6.00 12.63 5.09
N ASN A 7 -5.27 12.10 6.07
CA ASN A 7 -4.29 11.04 5.82
C ASN A 7 -5.05 9.72 5.60
N ILE A 8 -4.70 9.01 4.53
CA ILE A 8 -5.33 7.74 4.19
C ILE A 8 -4.30 6.64 4.41
N ILE A 9 -4.65 5.63 5.21
CA ILE A 9 -3.83 4.43 5.41
C ILE A 9 -4.62 3.24 4.85
N LEU A 10 -4.05 2.59 3.84
CA LEU A 10 -4.53 1.30 3.33
C LEU A 10 -3.70 0.19 3.97
N LEU A 11 -4.30 -0.54 4.91
CA LEU A 11 -3.72 -1.73 5.53
C LEU A 11 -4.31 -2.97 4.83
N MET A 12 -3.44 -3.82 4.28
CA MET A 12 -3.82 -5.08 3.65
C MET A 12 -2.94 -6.20 4.21
N ASP A 13 -3.58 -7.22 4.77
CA ASP A 13 -2.94 -8.46 5.18
C ASP A 13 -3.01 -9.50 4.06
N ASP A 14 -2.04 -10.42 4.01
CA ASP A 14 -2.01 -11.51 3.03
C ASP A 14 -2.57 -12.80 3.64
N GLN A 15 -3.41 -13.50 2.86
CA GLN A 15 -4.08 -14.74 3.28
C GLN A 15 -4.95 -14.62 4.56
N HIS A 16 -5.40 -13.43 4.92
CA HIS A 16 -6.32 -13.19 6.03
C HIS A 16 -7.75 -13.65 5.65
N ARG A 17 -8.24 -14.72 6.28
CA ARG A 17 -9.62 -15.21 6.07
C ARG A 17 -10.62 -14.40 6.89
N TRP A 18 -11.85 -14.23 6.37
CA TRP A 18 -12.88 -13.41 6.99
C TRP A 18 -13.21 -13.75 8.47
N ASP A 19 -13.02 -15.01 8.89
CA ASP A 19 -13.30 -15.49 10.25
C ASP A 19 -12.07 -15.54 11.17
N THR A 20 -10.93 -15.00 10.73
CA THR A 20 -9.73 -14.85 11.58
C THR A 20 -9.67 -13.47 12.23
N MET A 21 -10.79 -13.03 12.81
CA MET A 21 -10.90 -11.86 13.70
C MET A 21 -11.71 -12.20 14.94
N GLY A 22 -11.32 -11.69 16.10
CA GLY A 22 -11.95 -11.96 17.40
C GLY A 22 -13.41 -11.50 17.47
N CYS A 23 -13.74 -10.39 16.81
CA CYS A 23 -15.12 -9.92 16.66
C CYS A 23 -16.03 -10.82 15.81
N VAL A 24 -15.48 -11.82 15.11
CA VAL A 24 -16.23 -12.81 14.31
C VAL A 24 -16.12 -14.21 14.93
N ASN A 25 -14.92 -14.59 15.36
CA ASN A 25 -14.61 -15.89 15.90
C ASN A 25 -13.99 -15.74 17.31
N PRO A 26 -14.68 -16.19 18.37
CA PRO A 26 -14.23 -16.00 19.75
C PRO A 26 -12.94 -16.78 20.10
N LEU A 27 -12.51 -17.72 19.26
CA LEU A 27 -11.24 -18.43 19.45
C LEU A 27 -10.03 -17.61 19.00
N VAL A 28 -10.25 -16.56 18.20
CA VAL A 28 -9.20 -15.70 17.64
C VAL A 28 -9.01 -14.46 18.51
N LYS A 29 -7.75 -14.04 18.70
CA LYS A 29 -7.41 -12.88 19.53
C LYS A 29 -6.79 -11.78 18.68
N THR A 30 -7.57 -10.78 18.30
CA THR A 30 -7.12 -9.64 17.47
C THR A 30 -7.55 -8.28 18.06
N PRO A 31 -7.20 -7.96 19.32
CA PRO A 31 -7.78 -6.84 20.06
C PRO A 31 -7.61 -5.47 19.37
N THR A 32 -6.55 -5.28 18.58
CA THR A 32 -6.33 -4.05 17.79
C THR A 32 -7.27 -3.97 16.59
N LEU A 33 -7.48 -5.07 15.87
CA LEU A 33 -8.40 -5.11 14.73
C LEU A 33 -9.86 -5.07 15.20
N ASP A 34 -10.17 -5.72 16.32
CA ASP A 34 -11.50 -5.70 16.91
C ASP A 34 -11.89 -4.28 17.32
N ARG A 35 -10.97 -3.54 17.96
CA ARG A 35 -11.18 -2.10 18.27
C ARG A 35 -11.36 -1.24 17.01
N LEU A 36 -10.63 -1.55 15.93
CA LEU A 36 -10.80 -0.84 14.65
C LEU A 36 -12.17 -1.12 14.03
N ALA A 37 -12.66 -2.35 14.13
CA ALA A 37 -13.99 -2.73 13.67
C ALA A 37 -15.10 -2.06 14.50
N GLU A 38 -14.94 -1.97 15.82
CA GLU A 38 -15.88 -1.30 16.74
C GLU A 38 -15.96 0.22 16.54
N SER A 39 -14.82 0.86 16.26
CA SER A 39 -14.74 2.32 16.07
C SER A 39 -15.01 2.78 14.63
N GLY A 40 -15.15 1.84 13.69
CA GLY A 40 -15.30 2.11 12.26
C GLY A 40 -16.52 1.43 11.65
N THR A 41 -16.42 1.09 10.38
CA THR A 41 -17.43 0.33 9.64
C THR A 41 -16.82 -0.95 9.10
N ARG A 42 -17.37 -2.10 9.52
CA ARG A 42 -16.98 -3.42 9.03
C ARG A 42 -17.88 -3.83 7.86
N LEU A 43 -17.27 -4.43 6.83
CA LEU A 43 -17.99 -4.97 5.67
C LEU A 43 -18.06 -6.50 5.77
N ASP A 44 -19.25 -7.03 5.98
CA ASP A 44 -19.46 -8.45 6.29
C ASP A 44 -19.41 -9.37 5.07
N GLN A 45 -19.51 -8.78 3.88
CA GLN A 45 -19.59 -9.48 2.59
C GLN A 45 -18.57 -8.91 1.59
N ALA A 46 -17.41 -8.44 2.08
CA ALA A 46 -16.31 -8.01 1.23
C ALA A 46 -15.51 -9.23 0.73
N VAL A 47 -15.50 -9.46 -0.59
CA VAL A 47 -14.84 -10.60 -1.23
C VAL A 47 -13.81 -10.09 -2.25
N CYS A 48 -12.65 -10.74 -2.32
CA CYS A 48 -11.63 -10.43 -3.32
C CYS A 48 -12.08 -10.87 -4.72
N GLN A 49 -11.65 -10.13 -5.75
CA GLN A 49 -12.04 -10.42 -7.14
C GLN A 49 -11.31 -11.63 -7.75
N ALA A 50 -10.22 -12.08 -7.11
CA ALA A 50 -9.51 -13.30 -7.48
C ALA A 50 -8.94 -13.98 -6.22
N PRO A 51 -9.02 -15.33 -6.11
CA PRO A 51 -8.47 -16.08 -4.99
C PRO A 51 -6.94 -16.29 -5.11
N ALA A 52 -6.22 -15.30 -5.63
CA ALA A 52 -4.76 -15.32 -5.78
C ALA A 52 -4.17 -13.91 -5.55
N CYS A 53 -2.99 -13.86 -4.91
CA CYS A 53 -2.38 -12.64 -4.38
C CYS A 53 -2.20 -11.55 -5.45
N VAL A 54 -1.56 -11.87 -6.57
CA VAL A 54 -1.23 -10.90 -7.62
C VAL A 54 -2.49 -10.37 -8.32
N PRO A 55 -3.40 -11.19 -8.89
CA PRO A 55 -4.60 -10.69 -9.55
C PRO A 55 -5.54 -9.94 -8.59
N SER A 56 -5.64 -10.36 -7.32
CA SER A 56 -6.42 -9.65 -6.30
C SER A 56 -5.86 -8.25 -6.03
N ARG A 57 -4.55 -8.12 -5.84
CA ARG A 57 -3.88 -6.83 -5.61
C ARG A 57 -4.02 -5.90 -6.81
N TYR A 58 -3.82 -6.40 -8.03
CA TYR A 58 -4.03 -5.59 -9.24
C TYR A 58 -5.47 -5.11 -9.37
N SER A 59 -6.45 -6.00 -9.11
CA SER A 59 -7.87 -5.63 -9.14
C SER A 59 -8.20 -4.52 -8.15
N MET A 60 -7.70 -4.63 -6.91
CA MET A 60 -7.89 -3.58 -5.91
C MET A 60 -7.20 -2.26 -6.28
N MET A 61 -5.95 -2.30 -6.76
CA MET A 61 -5.17 -1.09 -7.07
C MET A 61 -5.72 -0.30 -8.27
N LEU A 62 -6.30 -1.01 -9.25
CA LEU A 62 -6.80 -0.42 -10.50
C LEU A 62 -8.32 -0.22 -10.49
N GLY A 63 -9.05 -0.86 -9.58
CA GLY A 63 -10.52 -0.85 -9.58
C GLY A 63 -11.14 -1.59 -10.76
N LEU A 64 -10.40 -2.53 -11.37
CA LEU A 64 -10.82 -3.29 -12.54
C LEU A 64 -10.89 -4.79 -12.21
N TYR A 65 -11.74 -5.54 -12.91
CA TYR A 65 -11.76 -6.99 -12.76
C TYR A 65 -10.47 -7.64 -13.31
N PRO A 66 -10.02 -8.77 -12.76
CA PRO A 66 -8.88 -9.53 -13.30
C PRO A 66 -9.00 -9.83 -14.80
N SER A 67 -10.22 -10.03 -15.29
CA SER A 67 -10.53 -10.23 -16.72
C SER A 67 -10.22 -9.01 -17.59
N GLN A 68 -10.40 -7.79 -17.07
CA GLN A 68 -10.11 -6.53 -17.76
C GLN A 68 -8.61 -6.19 -17.68
N ILE A 69 -7.95 -6.62 -16.61
CA ILE A 69 -6.53 -6.36 -16.37
C ILE A 69 -5.65 -7.31 -17.21
N GLY A 70 -6.12 -8.55 -17.43
CA GLY A 70 -5.34 -9.58 -18.12
C GLY A 70 -4.35 -10.32 -17.21
N VAL A 71 -4.42 -10.11 -15.89
CA VAL A 71 -3.64 -10.84 -14.88
C VAL A 71 -4.56 -11.82 -14.17
N ARG A 72 -4.25 -13.11 -14.27
CA ARG A 72 -5.09 -14.22 -13.77
C ARG A 72 -4.37 -15.11 -12.78
N THR A 73 -3.04 -15.08 -12.76
CA THR A 73 -2.19 -15.94 -11.95
C THR A 73 -1.10 -15.14 -11.25
N ASN A 74 -0.44 -15.74 -10.25
CA ASN A 74 0.65 -15.11 -9.53
C ASN A 74 1.96 -15.00 -10.33
N GLY A 75 2.08 -15.71 -11.45
CA GLY A 75 3.26 -15.62 -12.32
C GLY A 75 3.21 -14.44 -13.30
N GLU A 76 2.06 -13.78 -13.39
CA GLU A 76 1.84 -12.68 -14.33
C GLU A 76 2.08 -11.34 -13.63
N CYS A 77 3.02 -10.56 -14.15
CA CYS A 77 3.21 -9.16 -13.78
C CYS A 77 3.05 -8.31 -15.03
N LEU A 78 2.26 -7.25 -14.93
CA LEU A 78 2.19 -6.26 -16.00
C LEU A 78 3.37 -5.30 -15.85
N PRO A 79 4.18 -5.10 -16.91
CA PRO A 79 5.10 -3.97 -16.92
C PRO A 79 4.29 -2.66 -16.90
N ASP A 80 4.84 -1.62 -16.28
CA ASP A 80 4.18 -0.33 -16.05
C ASP A 80 3.58 0.30 -17.32
N GLU A 81 4.16 -0.02 -18.48
CA GLU A 81 3.80 0.49 -19.80
C GLU A 81 2.57 -0.19 -20.42
N ILE A 82 2.20 -1.39 -19.96
CA ILE A 82 1.18 -2.26 -20.59
C ILE A 82 -0.16 -2.22 -19.83
N LEU A 83 -0.31 -1.35 -18.83
CA LEU A 83 -1.59 -1.26 -18.12
C LEU A 83 -2.71 -0.83 -19.09
N PRO A 84 -3.80 -1.62 -19.18
CA PRO A 84 -4.91 -1.25 -20.03
C PRO A 84 -5.47 0.12 -19.58
N TYR A 85 -5.63 1.01 -20.56
CA TYR A 85 -6.26 2.33 -20.43
C TYR A 85 -5.50 3.43 -19.69
N ARG A 86 -4.18 3.31 -19.44
CA ARG A 86 -3.45 4.27 -18.56
C ARG A 86 -4.20 4.49 -17.23
N THR A 87 -4.86 3.45 -16.73
CA THR A 87 -5.72 3.56 -15.56
C THR A 87 -4.89 4.04 -14.38
N PRO A 88 -5.20 5.22 -13.80
CA PRO A 88 -4.44 5.72 -12.67
C PRO A 88 -4.61 4.74 -11.51
N ARG A 89 -3.48 4.20 -11.04
CA ARG A 89 -3.43 3.48 -9.77
C ARG A 89 -3.86 4.43 -8.67
N TRP A 90 -4.40 3.91 -7.57
CA TRP A 90 -4.71 4.76 -6.42
C TRP A 90 -3.51 5.63 -6.02
N GLY A 91 -2.30 5.07 -6.04
CA GLY A 91 -1.10 5.81 -5.70
C GLY A 91 -0.67 6.91 -6.69
N SER A 92 -1.07 6.86 -7.96
CA SER A 92 -0.87 7.98 -8.89
C SER A 92 -1.99 9.00 -8.77
N ALA A 93 -3.24 8.55 -8.62
CA ALA A 93 -4.39 9.42 -8.40
C ALA A 93 -4.24 10.28 -7.13
N THR A 94 -3.77 9.69 -6.03
CA THR A 94 -3.50 10.42 -4.78
C THR A 94 -2.35 11.41 -4.94
N LYS A 95 -1.29 11.07 -5.68
CA LYS A 95 -0.20 12.03 -5.97
C LYS A 95 -0.68 13.22 -6.80
N GLU A 96 -1.47 12.98 -7.84
CA GLU A 96 -2.09 14.03 -8.66
C GLU A 96 -3.01 14.94 -7.82
N GLY A 97 -3.72 14.35 -6.85
CA GLY A 97 -4.49 15.09 -5.86
C GLY A 97 -3.66 15.89 -4.84
N GLY A 98 -2.33 15.76 -4.86
CA GLY A 98 -1.41 16.46 -3.97
C GLY A 98 -1.11 15.75 -2.64
N TRP A 99 -1.42 14.46 -2.52
CA TRP A 99 -0.99 13.64 -1.38
C TRP A 99 0.44 13.12 -1.59
N ILE A 100 1.23 13.14 -0.52
CA ILE A 100 2.48 12.39 -0.46
C ILE A 100 2.12 10.91 -0.31
N THR A 101 2.45 10.10 -1.32
CA THR A 101 2.08 8.69 -1.35
C THR A 101 3.32 7.81 -1.25
N ASN A 102 3.34 6.96 -0.23
CA ASN A 102 4.37 5.97 0.02
C ASN A 102 3.73 4.57 0.08
N GLN A 103 4.46 3.55 -0.35
CA GLN A 103 4.05 2.16 -0.25
C GLN A 103 5.11 1.38 0.50
N VAL A 104 4.68 0.58 1.47
CA VAL A 104 5.51 -0.39 2.18
C VAL A 104 4.94 -1.76 1.88
N ILE A 105 5.74 -2.64 1.26
CA ILE A 105 5.34 -3.99 0.84
C ILE A 105 6.12 -4.99 1.69
N ASP A 106 5.44 -6.07 2.10
CA ASP A 106 6.01 -7.18 2.88
C ASP A 106 6.56 -6.73 4.25
N LEU A 107 5.64 -6.34 5.13
CA LEU A 107 5.93 -6.17 6.54
C LEU A 107 5.90 -7.54 7.22
N LYS A 108 7.07 -8.17 7.33
CA LYS A 108 7.24 -9.30 8.25
C LYS A 108 7.09 -8.76 9.68
N VAL A 109 5.94 -9.00 10.29
CA VAL A 109 5.66 -8.58 11.67
C VAL A 109 6.49 -9.45 12.62
N PHE A 110 7.69 -8.98 12.95
CA PHE A 110 8.39 -9.45 14.15
C PHE A 110 7.69 -8.85 15.37
N ARG A 111 7.75 -9.53 16.52
CA ARG A 111 7.29 -8.96 17.80
C ARG A 111 8.17 -7.76 18.15
N VAL A 112 7.78 -6.58 17.68
CA VAL A 112 8.38 -5.30 18.08
C VAL A 112 7.61 -4.81 19.29
N PRO A 113 8.21 -4.72 20.49
CA PRO A 113 7.49 -4.30 21.69
C PRO A 113 6.95 -2.86 21.59
N HIS A 114 7.43 -2.05 20.64
CA HIS A 114 6.93 -0.71 20.37
C HIS A 114 7.05 -0.38 18.87
N ILE A 115 5.92 -0.09 18.20
CA ILE A 115 5.91 0.60 16.91
C ILE A 115 5.66 2.08 17.19
N SER A 116 6.70 2.90 17.02
CA SER A 116 6.57 4.35 16.98
C SER A 116 6.41 4.77 15.52
N VAL A 117 5.18 5.03 15.08
CA VAL A 117 4.93 5.65 13.78
C VAL A 117 5.35 7.10 13.88
N LEU A 118 6.52 7.43 13.33
CA LEU A 118 7.00 8.80 13.25
C LEU A 118 6.23 9.51 12.14
N ILE A 119 5.13 10.17 12.50
CA ILE A 119 4.46 11.12 11.61
C ILE A 119 5.36 12.36 11.54
N PRO A 120 5.96 12.69 10.39
CA PRO A 120 6.73 13.93 10.29
C PRO A 120 5.75 15.09 10.52
N ASN A 121 5.97 15.83 11.61
CA ASN A 121 5.21 17.03 11.91
C ASN A 121 5.31 18.01 10.74
N SER A 122 4.17 18.62 10.43
CA SER A 122 4.03 19.62 9.38
C SER A 122 4.84 20.88 9.72
N THR A 123 6.11 20.89 9.34
CA THR A 123 6.85 22.13 9.11
C THR A 123 7.45 22.06 7.71
N ALA A 124 6.74 22.68 6.77
CA ALA A 124 7.27 23.00 5.48
C ALA A 124 8.58 23.79 5.65
N SER A 125 9.72 23.17 5.36
CA SER A 125 10.89 23.90 4.89
C SER A 125 11.85 22.97 4.11
N ARG A 126 11.97 23.31 2.82
CA ARG A 126 12.97 22.86 1.82
C ARG A 126 12.88 21.40 1.37
N LEU A 127 12.05 21.18 0.34
CA LEU A 127 12.42 20.23 -0.71
C LEU A 127 13.77 20.67 -1.31
N PRO A 128 14.76 19.78 -1.48
CA PRO A 128 15.95 20.11 -2.27
C PRO A 128 15.50 20.40 -3.72
N PRO A 129 16.16 21.35 -4.41
CA PRO A 129 15.79 21.69 -5.78
C PRO A 129 15.92 20.46 -6.69
N PRO A 130 15.10 20.36 -7.76
CA PRO A 130 15.11 19.22 -8.65
C PRO A 130 16.50 19.02 -9.26
N LEU A 131 17.03 17.80 -9.18
CA LEU A 131 18.34 17.42 -9.71
C LEU A 131 18.35 17.65 -11.23
N SER A 132 19.11 18.65 -11.67
CA SER A 132 19.10 19.17 -13.03
C SER A 132 20.08 18.46 -13.98
N SER A 133 20.71 17.34 -13.59
CA SER A 133 21.61 16.62 -14.50
C SER A 133 21.56 15.08 -14.40
N PRO A 134 21.76 14.35 -15.52
CA PRO A 134 21.84 12.89 -15.57
C PRO A 134 22.99 12.30 -14.73
N LEU A 135 24.03 13.09 -14.41
CA LEU A 135 25.20 12.64 -13.67
C LEU A 135 24.88 12.40 -12.18
N GLN A 136 24.05 13.24 -11.56
CA GLN A 136 23.68 13.09 -10.13
C GLN A 136 22.83 11.83 -9.86
N LYS A 137 22.10 11.32 -10.86
CA LYS A 137 21.33 10.08 -10.73
C LYS A 137 22.22 8.83 -10.66
N ARG A 138 23.42 8.86 -11.26
CA ARG A 138 24.35 7.73 -11.29
C ARG A 138 25.08 7.52 -9.95
N ASP A 139 25.39 8.61 -9.24
CA ASP A 139 26.10 8.53 -7.95
C ASP A 139 25.25 7.95 -6.81
N ILE A 140 23.93 8.17 -6.86
CA ILE A 140 23.00 7.59 -5.89
C ILE A 140 22.83 6.08 -6.13
N GLN A 141 22.80 5.62 -7.38
CA GLN A 141 22.73 4.20 -7.69
C GLN A 141 23.98 3.44 -7.21
N ARG A 142 25.19 4.01 -7.34
CA ARG A 142 26.42 3.38 -6.83
C ARG A 142 26.44 3.23 -5.31
N THR A 143 25.97 4.23 -4.59
CA THR A 143 25.93 4.22 -3.12
C THR A 143 24.88 3.25 -2.56
N GLN A 144 23.81 2.97 -3.32
CA GLN A 144 22.79 1.97 -2.96
C GLN A 144 23.24 0.53 -3.28
N LEU A 145 24.02 0.34 -4.35
CA LEU A 145 24.58 -0.95 -4.72
C LEU A 145 25.71 -1.43 -3.78
N SER A 146 26.49 -0.52 -3.19
CA SER A 146 27.53 -0.91 -2.21
C SER A 146 26.96 -1.37 -0.87
N ARG A 147 25.76 -0.92 -0.48
CA ARG A 147 25.09 -1.34 0.76
C ARG A 147 24.31 -2.65 0.67
N LYS A 148 24.12 -3.19 -0.55
CA LYS A 148 23.49 -4.50 -0.78
C LYS A 148 24.47 -5.67 -0.80
N ARG A 149 25.78 -5.42 -0.62
CA ARG A 149 26.84 -6.44 -0.64
C ARG A 149 27.65 -6.52 0.68
N ALA A 150 27.12 -6.00 1.77
CA ALA A 150 27.65 -6.17 3.13
C ALA A 150 26.60 -6.85 4.00
#